data_AF-A0A925AHP4-F1
#
_entry.id   AF-A0A925AHP4-F1
#
_cell.length_a   1.000
_cell.length_b   1.000
_cell.length_c   1.000
_cell.angle_alpha   90.00
_cell.angle_beta   90.00
_cell.angle_gamma   90.00
#
_symmetry.space_group_name_H-M   'P 1'
#
loop_
_entity.id
_entity.type
_entity.pdbx_description
1 polymer ?
#
loop_
_entity_poly.entity_id
_entity_poly.type
_entity_poly.pdbx_seq_one_letter_code
_entity_poly.pdbx_strand_id
1 'polypeptide(L)'
;MFKIRQNGYFGFINAEGEIVIEPQYLEAGEFQNGFTTVRLNGLLALLDSLGRLYIKRLYRAVGPFSEGLAKVQVAQLWGYLDARGNEAIAPLFEHAGDFCEGLAPATFEGSAGFLVPQGQFAIPPIFSKTGNFSKGLAPASSDGLWGFVDKTGAYRIEPQWDGASPFQGDSALVMRDGRWGLCNRAGEETVPPQFEFVKGHAHGEFFDGMALAFRDGKYGFVSQDGHIAVEPIFDLAGDFGEGLALVEINGAYGYIDKAGKLAIMPKFEDAGVFSDGLAQVSANGLWGYINPDGQIAIPPAFQSAAPFRDGHALTILDGKWQYINRQGKVIWREH
;
A
#
# COMPACT_ATOMS: atom_id res chain seq x y z
N MET A 1 -1.40 -11.79 -13.34
CA MET A 1 -1.03 -13.21 -13.14
C MET A 1 -1.20 -13.51 -11.67
N PHE A 2 -1.66 -14.72 -11.35
CA PHE A 2 -2.00 -15.11 -9.99
C PHE A 2 -1.04 -16.17 -9.49
N LYS A 3 -0.58 -16.01 -8.25
CA LYS A 3 0.35 -16.95 -7.62
C LYS A 3 -0.36 -18.25 -7.24
N ILE A 4 0.15 -19.38 -7.70
CA ILE A 4 -0.33 -20.72 -7.33
C ILE A 4 0.72 -21.45 -6.50
N ARG A 5 0.31 -22.49 -5.78
CA ARG A 5 1.20 -23.35 -5.00
C ARG A 5 0.95 -24.82 -5.31
N GLN A 6 2.02 -25.59 -5.51
CA GLN A 6 1.97 -27.03 -5.66
C GLN A 6 3.20 -27.67 -5.02
N ASN A 7 3.00 -28.69 -4.18
CA ASN A 7 4.07 -29.42 -3.48
C ASN A 7 5.06 -28.52 -2.70
N GLY A 8 4.57 -27.39 -2.15
CA GLY A 8 5.38 -26.42 -1.42
C GLY A 8 6.15 -25.42 -2.30
N TYR A 9 6.01 -25.50 -3.62
CA TYR A 9 6.60 -24.55 -4.57
C TYR A 9 5.52 -23.62 -5.13
N PHE A 10 5.92 -22.39 -5.43
CA PHE A 10 5.12 -21.36 -6.05
C PHE A 10 5.38 -21.27 -7.55
N GLY A 11 4.30 -21.07 -8.29
CA GLY A 11 4.25 -20.80 -9.73
C GLY A 11 3.20 -19.73 -10.02
N PHE A 12 2.87 -19.52 -11.29
CA PHE A 12 1.93 -18.48 -11.70
C PHE A 12 1.00 -18.93 -12.82
N ILE A 13 -0.27 -18.53 -12.70
CA ILE A 13 -1.30 -18.70 -13.73
C ILE A 13 -1.70 -17.35 -14.35
N ASN A 14 -2.21 -17.37 -15.57
CA ASN A 14 -2.90 -16.23 -16.18
C ASN A 14 -4.34 -16.10 -15.64
N ALA A 15 -5.10 -15.13 -16.18
CA ALA A 15 -6.48 -14.88 -15.76
C ALA A 15 -7.44 -16.00 -16.20
N GLU A 16 -7.05 -16.79 -17.19
CA GLU A 16 -7.80 -17.93 -17.70
C GLU A 16 -7.58 -19.21 -16.89
N GLY A 17 -6.63 -19.20 -15.94
CA GLY A 17 -6.28 -20.34 -15.10
C GLY A 17 -5.17 -21.24 -15.67
N GLU A 18 -4.55 -20.84 -16.77
CA GLU A 18 -3.47 -21.58 -17.41
C GLU A 18 -2.13 -21.31 -16.71
N ILE A 19 -1.35 -22.37 -16.46
CA ILE A 19 -0.01 -22.25 -15.87
C ILE A 19 0.91 -21.55 -16.87
N VAL A 20 1.40 -20.36 -16.50
CA VAL A 20 2.39 -19.59 -17.26
C VAL A 20 3.79 -19.92 -16.77
N ILE A 21 3.94 -20.10 -15.46
CA ILE A 21 5.21 -20.42 -14.81
C ILE A 21 4.97 -21.59 -13.86
N GLU A 22 5.61 -22.72 -14.16
CA GLU A 22 5.48 -23.94 -13.35
C GLU A 22 5.91 -23.71 -11.89
N PRO A 23 5.20 -24.31 -10.91
CA PRO A 23 5.59 -24.27 -9.51
C PRO A 23 7.01 -24.80 -9.28
N GLN A 24 7.94 -23.88 -9.02
CA GLN A 24 9.37 -24.20 -8.86
C GLN A 24 10.09 -23.31 -7.84
N TYR A 25 9.44 -22.25 -7.34
CA TYR A 25 10.07 -21.30 -6.42
C TYR A 25 9.62 -21.55 -4.98
N LEU A 26 10.55 -21.56 -4.03
CA LEU A 26 10.19 -21.69 -2.60
C LEU A 26 9.48 -20.45 -2.05
N GLU A 27 9.78 -19.27 -2.61
CA GLU A 27 9.11 -18.01 -2.29
C GLU A 27 8.97 -17.15 -3.55
N ALA A 28 7.80 -16.52 -3.70
CA ALA A 28 7.50 -15.63 -4.81
C ALA A 28 6.56 -14.48 -4.38
N GLY A 29 6.87 -13.28 -4.86
CA GLY A 29 6.03 -12.09 -4.70
C GLY A 29 4.83 -12.08 -5.65
N GLU A 30 3.97 -11.08 -5.49
CA GLU A 30 2.91 -10.79 -6.48
C GLU A 30 3.48 -10.08 -7.69
N PHE A 31 2.86 -10.27 -8.85
CA PHE A 31 3.24 -9.54 -10.05
C PHE A 31 2.79 -8.07 -9.96
N GLN A 32 3.71 -7.15 -10.26
CA GLN A 32 3.47 -5.72 -10.39
C GLN A 32 4.17 -5.21 -11.66
N ASN A 33 3.43 -4.51 -12.53
CA ASN A 33 3.96 -3.93 -13.78
C ASN A 33 4.75 -4.93 -14.66
N GLY A 34 4.32 -6.20 -14.71
CA GLY A 34 4.94 -7.24 -15.53
C GLY A 34 6.14 -7.94 -14.88
N PHE A 35 6.48 -7.62 -13.62
CA PHE A 35 7.58 -8.26 -12.88
C PHE A 35 7.12 -8.78 -11.51
N THR A 36 7.84 -9.76 -10.99
CA THR A 36 7.78 -10.20 -9.59
C THR A 36 9.19 -10.50 -9.09
N THR A 37 9.32 -10.73 -7.79
CA THR A 37 10.57 -11.23 -7.19
C THR A 37 10.41 -12.67 -6.74
N VAL A 38 11.42 -13.49 -7.01
CA VAL A 38 11.54 -14.86 -6.49
C VAL A 38 12.79 -14.99 -5.66
N ARG A 39 12.76 -15.86 -4.64
CA ARG A 39 13.95 -16.09 -3.80
C ARG A 39 14.80 -17.23 -4.35
N LEU A 40 16.08 -16.94 -4.63
CA LEU A 40 17.10 -17.89 -5.04
C LEU A 40 18.28 -17.81 -4.06
N ASN A 41 18.61 -18.92 -3.39
CA ASN A 41 19.69 -19.01 -2.40
C ASN A 41 19.66 -17.90 -1.33
N GLY A 42 18.47 -17.58 -0.82
CA GLY A 42 18.27 -16.56 0.21
C GLY A 42 18.16 -15.11 -0.30
N LEU A 43 18.51 -14.85 -1.57
CA LEU A 43 18.50 -13.52 -2.19
C LEU A 43 17.37 -13.38 -3.22
N LEU A 44 17.00 -12.14 -3.54
CA LEU A 44 15.93 -11.86 -4.50
C LEU A 44 16.48 -11.78 -5.93
N ALA A 45 15.78 -12.43 -6.84
CA ALA A 45 15.94 -12.31 -8.29
C ALA A 45 14.65 -11.78 -8.92
N LEU A 46 14.78 -10.92 -9.93
CA LEU A 46 13.65 -10.42 -10.70
C LEU A 46 13.22 -11.46 -11.74
N LEU A 47 11.91 -11.67 -11.84
CA LEU A 47 11.25 -12.56 -12.78
C LEU A 47 10.22 -11.74 -13.55
N ASP A 48 10.24 -11.81 -14.88
CA ASP A 48 9.21 -11.16 -15.69
C ASP A 48 8.01 -12.05 -15.98
N SER A 49 7.03 -11.48 -16.67
CA SER A 49 5.78 -12.16 -17.02
C SER A 49 5.92 -13.33 -17.99
N LEU A 50 7.11 -13.54 -18.56
CA LEU A 50 7.43 -14.66 -19.44
C LEU A 50 8.25 -15.74 -18.72
N GLY A 51 8.47 -15.59 -17.41
CA GLY A 51 9.27 -16.52 -16.62
C GLY A 51 10.78 -16.35 -16.78
N ARG A 52 11.25 -15.25 -17.37
CA ARG A 52 12.69 -15.00 -17.56
C ARG A 52 13.28 -14.41 -16.30
N LEU A 53 14.31 -15.07 -15.78
CA LEU A 53 15.08 -14.59 -14.62
C LEU A 53 16.14 -13.58 -15.06
N TYR A 54 16.13 -12.41 -14.43
CA TYR A 54 17.13 -11.37 -14.64
C TYR A 54 18.29 -11.56 -13.65
N ILE A 55 19.18 -12.52 -13.93
CA ILE A 55 20.33 -12.89 -13.08
C ILE A 55 21.62 -12.21 -13.57
N LYS A 56 21.71 -10.87 -13.46
CA LYS A 56 23.01 -10.16 -13.58
C LYS A 56 23.65 -9.90 -12.21
N ARG A 57 22.83 -9.76 -11.17
CA ARG A 57 23.22 -9.49 -9.79
C ARG A 57 22.09 -9.94 -8.86
N LEU A 58 22.42 -10.40 -7.65
CA LEU A 58 21.45 -10.71 -6.61
C LEU A 58 21.30 -9.52 -5.66
N TYR A 59 20.07 -9.23 -5.26
CA TYR A 59 19.74 -8.06 -4.44
C TYR A 59 19.23 -8.47 -3.06
N ARG A 60 19.49 -7.62 -2.06
CA ARG A 60 18.87 -7.77 -0.73
C ARG A 60 17.43 -7.27 -0.71
N ALA A 61 17.16 -6.21 -1.45
CA ALA A 61 15.83 -5.64 -1.61
C ALA A 61 15.67 -5.06 -3.02
N VAL A 62 14.46 -5.12 -3.54
CA VAL A 62 14.04 -4.49 -4.79
C VAL A 62 12.70 -3.80 -4.52
N GLY A 63 12.64 -2.49 -4.72
CA GLY A 63 11.41 -1.70 -4.63
C GLY A 63 10.56 -1.82 -5.91
N PRO A 64 9.35 -1.27 -5.90
CA PRO A 64 8.53 -1.19 -7.10
C PRO A 64 9.22 -0.31 -8.16
N PHE A 65 8.84 -0.51 -9.43
CA PHE A 65 9.21 0.43 -10.48
C PHE A 65 8.38 1.70 -10.39
N SER A 66 9.04 2.85 -10.36
CA SER A 66 8.45 4.19 -10.48
C SER A 66 9.22 4.98 -11.52
N GLU A 67 8.51 5.62 -12.45
CA GLU A 67 9.10 6.40 -13.56
C GLU A 67 10.18 5.63 -14.34
N GLY A 68 10.02 4.31 -14.46
CA GLY A 68 10.92 3.42 -15.19
C GLY A 68 12.17 2.97 -14.42
N LEU A 69 12.32 3.36 -13.15
CA LEU A 69 13.41 2.96 -12.28
C LEU A 69 12.89 2.23 -11.04
N ALA A 70 13.60 1.19 -10.60
CA ALA A 70 13.35 0.54 -9.32
C ALA A 70 14.57 0.68 -8.41
N LYS A 71 14.35 1.11 -7.17
CA LYS A 71 15.42 1.13 -6.17
C LYS A 71 15.83 -0.29 -5.81
N VAL A 72 17.13 -0.50 -5.62
CA VAL A 72 17.69 -1.79 -5.24
C VAL A 72 18.74 -1.65 -4.17
N GLN A 73 18.79 -2.64 -3.28
CA GLN A 73 19.77 -2.67 -2.22
C GLN A 73 20.81 -3.77 -2.48
N VAL A 74 22.08 -3.38 -2.47
CA VAL A 74 23.23 -4.27 -2.49
C VAL A 74 24.08 -4.01 -1.26
N ALA A 75 24.36 -5.06 -0.49
CA ALA A 75 24.89 -4.92 0.87
C ALA A 75 24.01 -3.96 1.70
N GLN A 76 24.50 -2.78 2.08
CA GLN A 76 23.70 -1.78 2.81
C GLN A 76 23.39 -0.54 1.97
N LEU A 77 23.83 -0.50 0.71
CA LEU A 77 23.71 0.68 -0.13
C LEU A 77 22.61 0.48 -1.17
N TRP A 78 21.92 1.58 -1.43
CA TRP A 78 20.85 1.69 -2.40
C TRP A 78 21.37 2.30 -3.70
N GLY A 79 20.89 1.75 -4.81
CA GLY A 79 21.03 2.24 -6.18
C GLY A 79 19.73 2.01 -6.93
N TYR A 80 19.79 2.07 -8.27
CA TYR A 80 18.60 1.93 -9.11
C TYR A 80 18.87 1.07 -10.33
N LEU A 81 17.85 0.34 -10.78
CA LEU A 81 17.85 -0.38 -12.04
C LEU A 81 16.75 0.08 -12.99
N ASP A 82 17.03 -0.04 -14.29
CA ASP A 82 16.05 0.21 -15.35
C ASP A 82 15.08 -0.97 -15.52
N ALA A 83 14.02 -0.78 -16.30
CA ALA A 83 13.03 -1.83 -16.61
C ALA A 83 13.61 -3.05 -17.36
N ARG A 84 14.86 -2.97 -17.83
CA ARG A 84 15.58 -4.08 -18.47
C ARG A 84 16.49 -4.82 -17.48
N GLY A 85 16.49 -4.41 -16.20
CA GLY A 85 17.32 -4.97 -15.15
C GLY A 85 18.79 -4.54 -15.21
N ASN A 86 19.12 -3.49 -15.97
CA ASN A 86 20.47 -2.91 -15.95
C ASN A 86 20.60 -1.91 -14.81
N GLU A 87 21.80 -1.82 -14.23
CA GLU A 87 22.11 -0.78 -13.26
C GLU A 87 22.02 0.60 -13.93
N ALA A 88 21.06 1.41 -13.47
CA ALA A 88 20.86 2.77 -13.93
C ALA A 88 21.65 3.76 -13.05
N ILE A 89 21.68 3.50 -11.73
CA ILE A 89 22.44 4.28 -10.76
C ILE A 89 23.12 3.29 -9.81
N ALA A 90 24.44 3.42 -9.67
CA ALA A 90 25.23 2.52 -8.82
C ALA A 90 24.77 2.57 -7.35
N PRO A 91 24.81 1.44 -6.62
CA PRO A 91 24.49 1.43 -5.19
C PRO A 91 25.51 2.23 -4.37
N LEU A 92 25.14 3.44 -3.99
CA LEU A 92 26.00 4.42 -3.30
C LEU A 92 25.32 5.10 -2.11
N PHE A 93 24.00 4.94 -1.95
CA PHE A 93 23.22 5.73 -0.99
C PHE A 93 22.85 4.92 0.25
N GLU A 94 22.87 5.57 1.42
CA GLU A 94 22.44 4.96 2.69
C GLU A 94 20.92 4.69 2.70
N HIS A 95 20.17 5.55 2.00
CA HIS A 95 18.73 5.42 1.78
C HIS A 95 18.35 5.94 0.39
N ALA A 96 17.31 5.36 -0.21
CA ALA A 96 16.74 5.79 -1.49
C ALA A 96 15.21 5.67 -1.48
N GLY A 97 14.52 6.73 -1.89
CA GLY A 97 13.08 6.68 -2.18
C GLY A 97 12.80 6.32 -3.63
N ASP A 98 11.56 6.56 -4.04
CA ASP A 98 11.14 6.27 -5.41
C ASP A 98 11.24 7.55 -6.25
N PHE A 99 11.46 7.39 -7.56
CA PHE A 99 11.38 8.54 -8.46
C PHE A 99 9.93 9.02 -8.56
N CYS A 100 9.70 10.26 -8.16
CA CYS A 100 8.41 10.94 -8.25
C CYS A 100 8.62 12.36 -8.78
N GLU A 101 7.91 12.68 -9.86
CA GLU A 101 8.02 13.92 -10.60
C GLU A 101 9.44 14.25 -11.09
N GLY A 102 10.19 13.22 -11.51
CA GLY A 102 11.55 13.32 -12.01
C GLY A 102 12.65 13.42 -10.96
N LEU A 103 12.31 13.30 -9.66
CA LEU A 103 13.26 13.38 -8.55
C LEU A 103 13.08 12.21 -7.58
N ALA A 104 14.17 11.70 -7.01
CA ALA A 104 14.13 10.69 -5.96
C ALA A 104 14.91 11.13 -4.72
N PRO A 105 14.35 11.03 -3.51
CA PRO A 105 15.11 11.34 -2.31
C PRO A 105 16.20 10.30 -2.09
N ALA A 106 17.40 10.74 -1.70
CA ALA A 106 18.50 9.85 -1.36
C ALA A 106 19.35 10.42 -0.22
N THR A 107 19.84 9.53 0.65
CA THR A 107 20.74 9.88 1.75
C THR A 107 22.17 9.52 1.37
N PHE A 108 23.06 10.50 1.50
CA PHE A 108 24.48 10.38 1.23
C PHE A 108 25.25 11.14 2.30
N GLU A 109 26.21 10.46 2.95
CA GLU A 109 27.01 11.00 4.05
C GLU A 109 26.15 11.57 5.18
N GLY A 110 25.10 10.83 5.56
CA GLY A 110 24.19 11.17 6.65
C GLY A 110 23.18 12.29 6.36
N SER A 111 23.23 12.94 5.19
CA SER A 111 22.29 13.99 4.79
C SER A 111 21.48 13.59 3.56
N ALA A 112 20.24 14.07 3.49
CA ALA A 112 19.30 13.73 2.44
C ALA A 112 19.17 14.85 1.41
N GLY A 113 19.10 14.48 0.13
CA GLY A 113 18.91 15.35 -1.02
C GLY A 113 18.06 14.66 -2.08
N PHE A 114 18.04 15.20 -3.30
CA PHE A 114 17.21 14.66 -4.38
C PHE A 114 18.01 14.43 -5.66
N LEU A 115 17.91 13.21 -6.19
CA LEU A 115 18.56 12.73 -7.40
C LEU A 115 17.69 12.97 -8.63
N VAL A 116 18.34 13.25 -9.76
CA VAL A 116 17.76 13.05 -11.10
C VAL A 116 18.03 11.62 -11.59
N PRO A 117 17.33 11.13 -12.63
CA PRO A 117 17.51 9.76 -13.16
C PRO A 117 18.94 9.43 -13.61
N GLN A 118 19.78 10.44 -13.88
CA GLN A 118 21.20 10.27 -14.19
C GLN A 118 22.07 9.99 -12.96
N GLY A 119 21.49 9.98 -11.75
CA GLY A 119 22.19 9.71 -10.48
C GLY A 119 22.91 10.91 -9.86
N GLN A 120 22.74 12.11 -10.41
CA GLN A 120 23.28 13.35 -9.86
C GLN A 120 22.27 14.00 -8.92
N PHE A 121 22.74 14.69 -7.88
CA PHE A 121 21.86 15.49 -7.04
C PHE A 121 21.40 16.76 -7.78
N ALA A 122 20.10 16.90 -8.02
CA ALA A 122 19.49 18.17 -8.40
C ALA A 122 19.37 19.11 -7.20
N ILE A 123 19.09 18.54 -6.02
CA ILE A 123 19.12 19.25 -4.75
C ILE A 123 20.18 18.54 -3.89
N PRO A 124 21.27 19.20 -3.49
CA PRO A 124 22.34 18.60 -2.71
C PRO A 124 21.84 17.99 -1.39
N PRO A 125 22.55 17.01 -0.81
CA PRO A 125 22.20 16.41 0.47
C PRO A 125 22.43 17.39 1.62
N ILE A 126 21.37 18.13 1.99
CA ILE A 126 21.42 19.20 3.01
C ILE A 126 20.33 19.05 4.08
N PHE A 127 19.37 18.15 3.88
CA PHE A 127 18.28 17.92 4.83
C PHE A 127 18.62 16.78 5.78
N SER A 128 18.06 16.77 6.98
CA SER A 128 18.22 15.64 7.89
C SER A 128 17.52 14.38 7.35
N LYS A 129 16.31 14.56 6.79
CA LYS A 129 15.50 13.53 6.12
C LYS A 129 14.58 14.18 5.10
N THR A 130 14.14 13.43 4.09
CA THR A 130 13.12 13.85 3.13
C THR A 130 12.23 12.68 2.70
N GLY A 131 11.01 12.99 2.26
CA GLY A 131 10.11 12.09 1.53
C GLY A 131 10.14 12.34 0.02
N ASN A 132 9.26 11.66 -0.71
CA ASN A 132 9.12 11.81 -2.16
C ASN A 132 8.43 13.14 -2.52
N PHE A 133 8.72 13.65 -3.71
CA PHE A 133 7.96 14.76 -4.29
C PHE A 133 6.54 14.32 -4.66
N SER A 134 5.57 15.19 -4.38
CA SER A 134 4.19 15.07 -4.84
C SER A 134 3.56 16.46 -4.92
N LYS A 135 2.88 16.75 -6.02
CA LYS A 135 2.30 18.07 -6.33
C LYS A 135 3.33 19.21 -6.24
N GLY A 136 4.55 18.94 -6.71
CA GLY A 136 5.65 19.91 -6.76
C GLY A 136 6.29 20.25 -5.41
N LEU A 137 5.88 19.60 -4.32
CA LEU A 137 6.46 19.76 -2.98
C LEU A 137 6.94 18.42 -2.43
N ALA A 138 7.95 18.43 -1.58
CA ALA A 138 8.41 17.26 -0.83
C ALA A 138 8.55 17.61 0.65
N PRO A 139 8.17 16.72 1.57
CA PRO A 139 8.44 16.92 2.99
C PRO A 139 9.94 16.79 3.23
N ALA A 140 10.54 17.79 3.85
CA ALA A 140 11.95 17.80 4.19
C ALA A 140 12.12 18.31 5.62
N SER A 141 13.09 17.74 6.34
CA SER A 141 13.36 18.11 7.72
C SER A 141 14.70 18.82 7.91
N SER A 142 14.69 19.77 8.84
CA SER A 142 15.87 20.45 9.38
C SER A 142 15.71 20.50 10.90
N ASP A 143 16.78 20.20 11.63
CA ASP A 143 16.82 20.26 13.09
C ASP A 143 15.67 19.49 13.80
N GLY A 144 15.27 18.37 13.20
CA GLY A 144 14.23 17.49 13.73
C GLY A 144 12.79 17.91 13.41
N LEU A 145 12.57 19.09 12.83
CA LEU A 145 11.26 19.55 12.38
C LEU A 145 11.10 19.38 10.87
N TRP A 146 9.87 19.16 10.45
CA TRP A 146 9.47 18.95 9.06
C TRP A 146 8.72 20.14 8.51
N GLY A 147 9.11 20.54 7.31
CA GLY A 147 8.42 21.48 6.44
C GLY A 147 8.32 20.89 5.03
N PHE A 148 8.06 21.74 4.04
CA PHE A 148 7.95 21.32 2.65
C PHE A 148 8.78 22.18 1.72
N VAL A 149 9.57 21.53 0.86
CA VAL A 149 10.43 22.19 -0.12
C VAL A 149 9.91 22.02 -1.53
N ASP A 150 10.22 22.98 -2.39
CA ASP A 150 10.01 22.85 -3.83
C ASP A 150 11.19 22.16 -4.54
N LYS A 151 11.11 22.05 -5.88
CA LYS A 151 12.16 21.45 -6.72
C LYS A 151 13.49 22.21 -6.79
N THR A 152 13.58 23.39 -6.18
CA THR A 152 14.83 24.12 -5.98
C THR A 152 15.48 23.79 -4.63
N GLY A 153 14.76 23.12 -3.72
CA GLY A 153 15.18 22.85 -2.35
C GLY A 153 14.81 23.97 -1.37
N ALA A 154 14.09 25.00 -1.82
CA ALA A 154 13.64 26.09 -0.96
C ALA A 154 12.37 25.70 -0.21
N TYR A 155 12.33 25.98 1.10
CA TYR A 155 11.11 25.81 1.89
C TYR A 155 10.00 26.72 1.36
N ARG A 156 8.85 26.11 1.07
CA ARG A 156 7.58 26.79 0.78
C ARG A 156 6.66 26.78 2.00
N ILE A 157 6.84 25.80 2.87
CA ILE A 157 6.25 25.74 4.20
C ILE A 157 7.42 25.47 5.15
N GLU A 158 7.64 26.39 6.09
CA GLU A 158 8.75 26.30 7.03
C GLU A 158 8.59 25.10 7.97
N PRO A 159 9.71 24.51 8.46
CA PRO A 159 9.65 23.41 9.42
C PRO A 159 8.92 23.78 10.72
N GLN A 160 7.86 23.04 11.05
CA GLN A 160 7.02 23.32 12.23
C GLN A 160 6.31 22.09 12.82
N TRP A 161 6.56 20.90 12.27
CA TRP A 161 5.96 19.64 12.70
C TRP A 161 7.03 18.61 13.05
N ASP A 162 6.72 17.69 13.94
CA ASP A 162 7.63 16.60 14.32
C ASP A 162 7.74 15.53 13.20
N GLY A 163 6.81 15.59 12.25
CA GLY A 163 6.80 14.75 11.05
C GLY A 163 5.81 15.22 10.00
N ALA A 164 6.08 14.85 8.75
CA ALA A 164 5.20 15.14 7.62
C ALA A 164 5.25 14.01 6.57
N SER A 165 4.12 13.71 5.94
CA SER A 165 4.07 12.83 4.77
C SER A 165 4.17 13.63 3.47
N PRO A 166 4.48 12.98 2.32
CA PRO A 166 4.21 13.58 1.03
C PRO A 166 2.75 13.99 0.88
N PHE A 167 2.49 15.01 0.07
CA PHE A 167 1.14 15.42 -0.27
C PHE A 167 0.40 14.30 -1.01
N GLN A 168 -0.83 14.02 -0.57
CA GLN A 168 -1.79 13.17 -1.24
C GLN A 168 -2.93 14.07 -1.69
N GLY A 169 -2.96 14.46 -2.97
CA GLY A 169 -3.84 15.54 -3.41
C GLY A 169 -3.37 16.89 -2.84
N ASP A 170 -4.27 17.68 -2.26
CA ASP A 170 -3.94 18.98 -1.66
C ASP A 170 -3.70 18.93 -0.15
N SER A 171 -3.70 17.72 0.44
CA SER A 171 -3.50 17.49 1.88
C SER A 171 -2.25 16.66 2.15
N ALA A 172 -1.56 16.94 3.24
CA ALA A 172 -0.46 16.14 3.77
C ALA A 172 -0.71 15.81 5.25
N LEU A 173 -0.30 14.62 5.68
CA LEU A 173 -0.28 14.30 7.10
C LEU A 173 0.83 15.09 7.78
N VAL A 174 0.52 15.64 8.94
CA VAL A 174 1.49 16.34 9.78
C VAL A 174 1.36 15.87 11.22
N MET A 175 2.47 15.87 11.95
CA MET A 175 2.54 15.35 13.31
C MET A 175 2.99 16.41 14.30
N ARG A 176 2.36 16.40 15.47
CA ARG A 176 2.81 17.17 16.64
C ARG A 176 2.50 16.37 17.90
N ASP A 177 3.48 16.27 18.81
CA ASP A 177 3.34 15.60 20.11
C ASP A 177 2.83 14.14 19.99
N GLY A 178 3.31 13.42 18.97
CA GLY A 178 2.94 12.02 18.70
C GLY A 178 1.52 11.82 18.17
N ARG A 179 0.80 12.90 17.84
CA ARG A 179 -0.51 12.86 17.19
C ARG A 179 -0.42 13.36 15.77
N TRP A 180 -1.32 12.89 14.92
CA TRP A 180 -1.38 13.31 13.52
C TRP A 180 -2.66 14.09 13.20
N GLY A 181 -2.54 14.91 12.16
CA GLY A 181 -3.60 15.71 11.55
C GLY A 181 -3.26 15.95 10.08
N LEU A 182 -3.92 16.94 9.47
CA LEU A 182 -3.71 17.32 8.08
C LEU A 182 -3.36 18.80 7.95
N CYS A 183 -2.47 19.09 7.01
CA CYS A 183 -2.27 20.46 6.51
C CYS A 183 -2.55 20.55 5.01
N ASN A 184 -2.90 21.76 4.56
CA ASN A 184 -3.02 22.09 3.15
C ASN A 184 -1.69 22.59 2.57
N ARG A 185 -1.67 22.87 1.27
CA ARG A 185 -0.48 23.37 0.55
C ARG A 185 -0.04 24.79 0.91
N ALA A 186 -0.83 25.53 1.69
CA ALA A 186 -0.42 26.80 2.30
C ALA A 186 0.25 26.60 3.68
N GLY A 187 0.27 25.37 4.20
CA GLY A 187 0.80 25.04 5.53
C GLY A 187 -0.20 25.26 6.66
N GLU A 188 -1.47 25.50 6.35
CA GLU A 188 -2.54 25.63 7.35
C GLU A 188 -3.01 24.24 7.78
N GLU A 189 -3.16 24.04 9.08
CA GLU A 189 -3.70 22.79 9.65
C GLU A 189 -5.22 22.73 9.43
N THR A 190 -5.65 22.04 8.37
CA THR A 190 -7.07 21.84 8.05
C THR A 190 -7.74 20.90 9.05
N VAL A 191 -6.97 19.93 9.56
CA VAL A 191 -7.32 19.12 10.72
C VAL A 191 -6.14 19.16 11.69
N PRO A 192 -6.24 19.86 12.83
CA PRO A 192 -5.13 19.94 13.79
C PRO A 192 -4.69 18.55 14.25
N PRO A 193 -3.39 18.35 14.53
CA PRO A 193 -2.88 17.09 15.08
C PRO A 193 -3.62 16.68 16.35
N GLN A 194 -4.39 15.58 16.26
CA GLN A 194 -5.27 15.14 17.34
C GLN A 194 -5.53 13.63 17.36
N PHE A 195 -5.19 12.93 16.28
CA PHE A 195 -5.43 11.49 16.16
C PHE A 195 -4.20 10.71 16.57
N GLU A 196 -4.44 9.56 17.20
CA GLU A 196 -3.43 8.64 17.67
C GLU A 196 -3.05 7.65 16.55
N PHE A 197 -1.84 7.10 16.63
CA PHE A 197 -1.42 6.02 15.75
C PHE A 197 -1.80 4.66 16.35
N VAL A 198 -2.49 3.84 15.55
CA VAL A 198 -2.76 2.45 15.92
C VAL A 198 -1.66 1.57 15.35
N LYS A 199 -0.98 0.82 16.23
CA LYS A 199 0.06 -0.12 15.82
C LYS A 199 -0.54 -1.19 14.91
N GLY A 200 0.07 -1.38 13.73
CA GLY A 200 -0.35 -2.40 12.76
C GLY A 200 -1.40 -1.95 11.75
N HIS A 201 -1.83 -0.68 11.79
CA HIS A 201 -2.71 -0.09 10.77
C HIS A 201 -1.94 0.90 9.89
N ALA A 202 -2.42 1.12 8.66
CA ALA A 202 -1.89 2.14 7.78
C ALA A 202 -2.00 3.53 8.44
N HIS A 203 -0.94 4.32 8.35
CA HIS A 203 -0.78 5.56 9.10
C HIS A 203 -1.29 6.76 8.29
N GLY A 204 -2.59 7.06 8.39
CA GLY A 204 -3.17 8.22 7.73
C GLY A 204 -3.18 8.16 6.19
N GLU A 205 -2.94 6.99 5.61
CA GLU A 205 -3.07 6.76 4.18
C GLU A 205 -4.55 6.94 3.77
N PHE A 206 -4.76 7.58 2.63
CA PHE A 206 -6.11 7.75 2.10
C PHE A 206 -6.46 6.54 1.23
N PHE A 207 -7.45 5.78 1.67
CA PHE A 207 -8.09 4.76 0.86
C PHE A 207 -9.43 5.30 0.38
N ASP A 208 -9.60 5.38 -0.94
CA ASP A 208 -10.78 5.99 -1.56
C ASP A 208 -11.10 7.40 -0.99
N GLY A 209 -10.05 8.20 -0.78
CA GLY A 209 -10.15 9.58 -0.29
C GLY A 209 -10.43 9.73 1.21
N MET A 210 -10.38 8.63 1.99
CA MET A 210 -10.65 8.64 3.43
C MET A 210 -9.51 7.98 4.19
N ALA A 211 -9.12 8.55 5.33
CA ALA A 211 -8.13 7.99 6.24
C ALA A 211 -8.80 7.61 7.57
N LEU A 212 -8.48 6.41 8.08
CA LEU A 212 -8.91 5.97 9.41
C LEU A 212 -8.36 6.90 10.48
N ALA A 213 -9.25 7.40 11.35
CA ALA A 213 -8.92 8.34 12.41
C ALA A 213 -9.25 7.75 13.78
N PHE A 214 -8.23 7.58 14.62
CA PHE A 214 -8.38 6.95 15.93
C PHE A 214 -8.16 7.96 17.05
N ARG A 215 -9.09 8.02 18.00
CA ARG A 215 -9.03 8.90 19.18
C ARG A 215 -9.84 8.27 20.30
N ASP A 216 -9.28 8.26 21.52
CA ASP A 216 -9.98 7.81 22.73
C ASP A 216 -10.60 6.40 22.62
N GLY A 217 -9.93 5.48 21.93
CA GLY A 217 -10.41 4.10 21.79
C GLY A 217 -11.49 3.89 20.74
N LYS A 218 -11.80 4.90 19.91
CA LYS A 218 -12.80 4.81 18.84
C LYS A 218 -12.21 5.15 17.48
N TYR A 219 -12.81 4.59 16.44
CA TYR A 219 -12.51 4.86 15.03
C TYR A 219 -13.54 5.79 14.40
N GLY A 220 -13.04 6.70 13.57
CA GLY A 220 -13.76 7.60 12.69
C GLY A 220 -12.95 7.78 11.40
N PHE A 221 -13.23 8.84 10.65
CA PHE A 221 -12.60 9.06 9.35
C PHE A 221 -12.37 10.53 9.05
N VAL A 222 -11.23 10.81 8.45
CA VAL A 222 -10.87 12.12 7.90
C VAL A 222 -10.87 12.04 6.38
N SER A 223 -11.53 13.00 5.73
CA SER A 223 -11.51 13.12 4.28
C SER A 223 -10.22 13.78 3.80
N GLN A 224 -9.74 13.35 2.63
CA GLN A 224 -8.62 13.96 1.91
C GLN A 224 -8.83 15.44 1.59
N ASP A 225 -10.08 15.91 1.59
CA ASP A 225 -10.43 17.33 1.47
C ASP A 225 -10.10 18.15 2.73
N GLY A 226 -9.52 17.52 3.77
CA GLY A 226 -9.02 18.22 4.95
C GLY A 226 -10.08 18.47 6.03
N HIS A 227 -11.04 17.56 6.21
CA HIS A 227 -12.03 17.67 7.28
C HIS A 227 -12.35 16.31 7.90
N ILE A 228 -12.79 16.32 9.15
CA ILE A 228 -13.31 15.13 9.84
C ILE A 228 -14.67 14.79 9.20
N ALA A 229 -14.73 13.71 8.43
CA ALA A 229 -15.94 13.28 7.75
C ALA A 229 -16.85 12.46 8.67
N VAL A 230 -16.25 11.67 9.56
CA VAL A 230 -16.96 10.88 10.57
C VAL A 230 -16.19 10.98 11.87
N GLU A 231 -16.84 11.47 12.93
CA GLU A 231 -16.23 11.53 14.26
C GLU A 231 -15.86 10.12 14.77
N PRO A 232 -14.80 9.97 15.58
CA PRO A 232 -14.45 8.69 16.18
C PRO A 232 -15.54 8.17 17.13
N ILE A 233 -16.36 7.24 16.64
CA ILE A 233 -17.50 6.68 17.39
C ILE A 233 -17.61 5.15 17.30
N PHE A 234 -16.89 4.51 16.36
CA PHE A 234 -16.97 3.06 16.15
C PHE A 234 -15.95 2.30 17.00
N ASP A 235 -16.28 1.09 17.43
CA ASP A 235 -15.37 0.21 18.18
C ASP A 235 -14.21 -0.27 17.30
N LEU A 236 -14.52 -0.58 16.05
CA LEU A 236 -13.58 -0.97 15.01
C LEU A 236 -14.06 -0.45 13.66
N ALA A 237 -13.12 -0.04 12.82
CA ALA A 237 -13.39 0.27 11.42
C ALA A 237 -12.22 -0.16 10.53
N GLY A 238 -12.53 -0.56 9.30
CA GLY A 238 -11.55 -0.84 8.26
C GLY A 238 -11.40 0.31 7.26
N ASP A 239 -10.43 0.18 6.36
CA ASP A 239 -10.21 1.16 5.29
C ASP A 239 -11.42 1.24 4.35
N PHE A 240 -11.61 2.40 3.72
CA PHE A 240 -12.61 2.57 2.67
C PHE A 240 -12.18 1.83 1.39
N GLY A 241 -13.10 1.07 0.81
CA GLY A 241 -12.96 0.46 -0.51
C GLY A 241 -14.26 0.65 -1.29
N GLU A 242 -14.15 1.12 -2.54
CA GLU A 242 -15.29 1.28 -3.45
C GLU A 242 -16.50 2.03 -2.84
N GLY A 243 -16.23 3.06 -2.04
CA GLY A 243 -17.24 3.91 -1.41
C GLY A 243 -17.74 3.46 -0.05
N LEU A 244 -17.34 2.29 0.44
CA LEU A 244 -17.81 1.71 1.69
C LEU A 244 -16.65 1.33 2.64
N ALA A 245 -16.88 1.48 3.93
CA ALA A 245 -15.97 0.99 4.97
C ALA A 245 -16.72 0.04 5.93
N LEU A 246 -16.05 -1.04 6.32
CA LEU A 246 -16.59 -1.93 7.35
C LEU A 246 -16.48 -1.28 8.72
N VAL A 247 -17.51 -1.47 9.56
CA VAL A 247 -17.54 -1.02 10.95
C VAL A 247 -18.09 -2.11 11.85
N GLU A 248 -17.56 -2.20 13.07
CA GLU A 248 -18.12 -3.03 14.13
C GLU A 248 -19.04 -2.20 15.02
N ILE A 249 -20.25 -2.71 15.25
CA ILE A 249 -21.23 -2.14 16.18
C ILE A 249 -21.80 -3.28 17.01
N ASN A 250 -21.58 -3.24 18.33
CA ASN A 250 -22.07 -4.25 19.28
C ASN A 250 -21.67 -5.69 18.91
N GLY A 251 -20.43 -5.92 18.45
CA GLY A 251 -19.92 -7.25 18.14
C GLY A 251 -20.33 -7.81 16.77
N ALA A 252 -21.00 -7.02 15.92
CA ALA A 252 -21.37 -7.41 14.57
C ALA A 252 -20.83 -6.41 13.54
N TYR A 253 -20.48 -6.92 12.36
CA TYR A 253 -19.91 -6.15 11.27
C TYR A 253 -20.99 -5.73 10.27
N GLY A 254 -20.94 -4.45 9.89
CA GLY A 254 -21.73 -3.82 8.83
C GLY A 254 -20.87 -2.87 8.01
N TYR A 255 -21.50 -2.03 7.19
CA TYR A 255 -20.78 -1.06 6.35
C TYR A 255 -21.42 0.31 6.39
N ILE A 256 -20.58 1.34 6.35
CA ILE A 256 -20.98 2.75 6.23
C ILE A 256 -20.51 3.36 4.91
N ASP A 257 -21.21 4.39 4.46
CA ASP A 257 -20.77 5.27 3.39
C ASP A 257 -19.80 6.36 3.90
N LYS A 258 -19.28 7.19 2.98
CA LYS A 258 -18.35 8.29 3.30
C LYS A 258 -18.95 9.39 4.19
N ALA A 259 -20.28 9.45 4.33
CA ALA A 259 -20.96 10.35 5.26
C ALA A 259 -21.17 9.71 6.65
N GLY A 260 -20.68 8.49 6.86
CA GLY A 260 -20.83 7.74 8.12
C GLY A 260 -22.20 7.09 8.30
N LYS A 261 -23.04 7.07 7.26
CA LYS A 261 -24.37 6.46 7.32
C LYS A 261 -24.26 4.96 7.04
N LEU A 262 -24.97 4.15 7.82
CA LEU A 262 -25.08 2.71 7.59
C LEU A 262 -25.69 2.42 6.20
N ALA A 263 -24.87 1.81 5.34
CA ALA A 263 -25.26 1.28 4.04
C ALA A 263 -25.69 -0.19 4.16
N ILE A 264 -24.98 -0.97 4.98
CA ILE A 264 -25.30 -2.37 5.27
C ILE A 264 -25.37 -2.53 6.80
N MET A 265 -26.54 -2.95 7.28
CA MET A 265 -26.77 -3.14 8.72
C MET A 265 -25.82 -4.19 9.30
N PRO A 266 -25.28 -3.97 10.51
CA PRO A 266 -24.41 -4.93 11.19
C PRO A 266 -25.12 -6.27 11.40
N LYS A 267 -24.57 -7.34 10.84
CA LYS A 267 -25.13 -8.70 10.93
C LYS A 267 -24.12 -9.82 10.71
N PHE A 268 -22.90 -9.50 10.30
CA PHE A 268 -21.86 -10.49 10.00
C PHE A 268 -20.94 -10.68 11.21
N GLU A 269 -20.36 -11.87 11.32
CA GLU A 269 -19.38 -12.20 12.37
C GLU A 269 -18.03 -11.53 12.11
N ASP A 270 -17.69 -11.35 10.83
CA ASP A 270 -16.48 -10.69 10.35
C ASP A 270 -16.70 -10.18 8.92
N ALA A 271 -15.90 -9.22 8.48
CA ALA A 271 -16.04 -8.54 7.19
C ALA A 271 -14.70 -8.03 6.66
N GLY A 272 -14.58 -7.98 5.34
CA GLY A 272 -13.46 -7.40 4.62
C GLY A 272 -13.81 -6.13 3.85
N VAL A 273 -12.77 -5.44 3.37
CA VAL A 273 -12.90 -4.25 2.51
C VAL A 273 -13.45 -4.65 1.13
N PHE A 274 -14.32 -3.81 0.57
CA PHE A 274 -14.82 -3.98 -0.79
C PHE A 274 -13.71 -3.83 -1.82
N SER A 275 -13.66 -4.76 -2.77
CA SER A 275 -12.68 -4.80 -3.86
C SER A 275 -13.27 -5.59 -5.04
N ASP A 276 -13.15 -5.07 -6.25
CA ASP A 276 -13.69 -5.64 -7.49
C ASP A 276 -15.21 -5.86 -7.48
N GLY A 277 -15.93 -5.01 -6.74
CA GLY A 277 -17.38 -5.03 -6.59
C GLY A 277 -17.91 -6.01 -5.54
N LEU A 278 -17.05 -6.66 -4.77
CA LEU A 278 -17.43 -7.64 -3.74
C LEU A 278 -16.63 -7.45 -2.45
N ALA A 279 -17.19 -7.85 -1.31
CA ALA A 279 -16.49 -7.94 -0.04
C ALA A 279 -16.68 -9.32 0.59
N GLN A 280 -15.62 -9.89 1.15
CA GLN A 280 -15.72 -11.12 1.94
C GLN A 280 -16.41 -10.85 3.28
N VAL A 281 -17.32 -11.74 3.69
CA VAL A 281 -18.00 -11.68 4.99
C VAL A 281 -18.10 -13.07 5.61
N SER A 282 -18.08 -13.15 6.94
CA SER A 282 -18.22 -14.39 7.68
C SER A 282 -19.61 -14.55 8.28
N ALA A 283 -20.17 -15.76 8.18
CA ALA A 283 -21.35 -16.20 8.90
C ALA A 283 -21.27 -17.69 9.23
N ASN A 284 -21.57 -18.06 10.47
CA ASN A 284 -21.42 -19.42 11.01
C ASN A 284 -20.00 -19.97 10.85
N GLY A 285 -18.98 -19.13 11.04
CA GLY A 285 -17.57 -19.51 10.93
C GLY A 285 -17.06 -19.82 9.52
N LEU A 286 -17.85 -19.51 8.48
CA LEU A 286 -17.45 -19.68 7.08
C LEU A 286 -17.52 -18.34 6.34
N TRP A 287 -16.63 -18.19 5.38
CA TRP A 287 -16.52 -17.01 4.52
C TRP A 287 -17.31 -17.18 3.23
N GLY A 288 -17.99 -16.10 2.84
CA GLY A 288 -18.64 -15.90 1.54
C GLY A 288 -18.39 -14.47 1.06
N TYR A 289 -19.17 -14.02 0.07
CA TYR A 289 -19.04 -12.68 -0.50
C TYR A 289 -20.39 -11.99 -0.66
N ILE A 290 -20.40 -10.68 -0.45
CA ILE A 290 -21.55 -9.80 -0.67
C ILE A 290 -21.25 -8.74 -1.72
N ASN A 291 -22.31 -8.23 -2.35
CA ASN A 291 -22.26 -7.03 -3.18
C ASN A 291 -22.48 -5.76 -2.34
N PRO A 292 -22.33 -4.55 -2.92
CA PRO A 292 -22.50 -3.27 -2.20
C PRO A 292 -23.92 -3.04 -1.66
N ASP A 293 -24.93 -3.74 -2.18
CA ASP A 293 -26.30 -3.72 -1.64
C ASP A 293 -26.48 -4.63 -0.41
N GLY A 294 -25.42 -5.30 0.04
CA GLY A 294 -25.42 -6.23 1.18
C GLY A 294 -26.10 -7.58 0.90
N GLN A 295 -26.30 -7.92 -0.37
CA GLN A 295 -26.85 -9.20 -0.82
C GLN A 295 -25.72 -10.22 -0.96
N ILE A 296 -25.98 -11.47 -0.57
CA ILE A 296 -25.04 -12.57 -0.74
C ILE A 296 -24.85 -12.84 -2.24
N ALA A 297 -23.64 -12.59 -2.74
CA ALA A 297 -23.24 -12.93 -4.11
C ALA A 297 -22.68 -14.35 -4.18
N ILE A 298 -21.90 -14.76 -3.18
CA ILE A 298 -21.36 -16.11 -3.05
C ILE A 298 -21.64 -16.59 -1.61
N PRO A 299 -22.45 -17.65 -1.41
CA PRO A 299 -22.80 -18.12 -0.08
C PRO A 299 -21.57 -18.49 0.77
N PRO A 300 -21.61 -18.25 2.09
CA PRO A 300 -20.59 -18.72 3.01
C PRO A 300 -20.35 -20.21 2.89
N ALA A 301 -19.14 -20.58 2.49
CA ALA A 301 -18.72 -21.97 2.27
C ALA A 301 -17.21 -22.18 2.48
N PHE A 302 -16.42 -21.11 2.57
CA PHE A 302 -14.96 -21.19 2.60
C PHE A 302 -14.43 -21.09 4.01
N GLN A 303 -13.35 -21.83 4.30
CA GLN A 303 -12.63 -21.70 5.57
C GLN A 303 -11.82 -20.40 5.64
N SER A 304 -11.46 -19.84 4.48
CA SER A 304 -10.78 -18.56 4.34
C SER A 304 -11.06 -17.97 2.95
N ALA A 305 -11.13 -16.65 2.86
CA ALA A 305 -11.41 -15.90 1.63
C ALA A 305 -10.56 -14.62 1.58
N ALA A 306 -9.84 -14.42 0.48
CA ALA A 306 -9.15 -13.17 0.18
C ALA A 306 -10.07 -12.19 -0.57
N PRO A 307 -9.77 -10.87 -0.57
CA PRO A 307 -10.44 -9.90 -1.44
C PRO A 307 -10.31 -10.28 -2.91
N PHE A 308 -11.33 -9.93 -3.71
CA PHE A 308 -11.23 -10.04 -5.16
C PHE A 308 -10.23 -9.04 -5.73
N ARG A 309 -9.40 -9.47 -6.67
CA ARG A 309 -8.47 -8.65 -7.44
C ARG A 309 -8.40 -9.19 -8.87
N ASP A 310 -8.49 -8.30 -9.85
CA ASP A 310 -8.51 -8.64 -11.28
C ASP A 310 -9.52 -9.77 -11.62
N GLY A 311 -10.70 -9.72 -11.01
CA GLY A 311 -11.81 -10.66 -11.21
C GLY A 311 -11.71 -12.00 -10.47
N HIS A 312 -10.65 -12.21 -9.68
CA HIS A 312 -10.36 -13.48 -9.01
C HIS A 312 -10.13 -13.32 -7.50
N ALA A 313 -10.49 -14.33 -6.73
CA ALA A 313 -10.18 -14.39 -5.31
C ALA A 313 -9.59 -15.75 -4.94
N LEU A 314 -8.57 -15.74 -4.08
CA LEU A 314 -8.04 -16.94 -3.43
C LEU A 314 -8.94 -17.32 -2.26
N THR A 315 -9.37 -18.57 -2.22
CA THR A 315 -10.16 -19.13 -1.11
C THR A 315 -9.58 -20.46 -0.66
N ILE A 316 -9.92 -20.88 0.56
CA ILE A 316 -9.59 -22.22 1.09
C ILE A 316 -10.87 -23.01 1.28
N LEU A 317 -10.96 -24.16 0.60
CA LEU A 317 -12.07 -25.10 0.70
C LEU A 317 -11.53 -26.52 0.88
N ASP A 318 -11.97 -27.20 1.95
CA ASP A 318 -11.46 -28.51 2.38
C ASP A 318 -9.94 -28.53 2.58
N GLY A 319 -9.37 -27.45 3.13
CA GLY A 319 -7.94 -27.30 3.36
C GLY A 319 -7.09 -27.04 2.10
N LYS A 320 -7.72 -26.88 0.92
CA LYS A 320 -7.04 -26.69 -0.36
C LYS A 320 -7.24 -25.28 -0.90
N TRP A 321 -6.18 -24.71 -1.47
CA TRP A 321 -6.25 -23.44 -2.18
C TRP A 321 -7.09 -23.57 -3.45
N GLN A 322 -7.91 -22.57 -3.73
CA GLN A 322 -8.58 -22.45 -5.02
C GLN A 322 -8.76 -20.98 -5.41
N TYR A 323 -8.68 -20.71 -6.71
CA TYR A 323 -9.11 -19.43 -7.27
C TYR A 323 -10.53 -19.56 -7.79
N ILE A 324 -11.38 -18.62 -7.39
CA ILE A 324 -12.75 -18.48 -7.90
C ILE A 324 -12.89 -17.17 -8.67
N ASN A 325 -13.80 -17.13 -9.64
CA ASN A 325 -14.24 -15.89 -10.25
C ASN A 325 -15.39 -15.24 -9.46
N ARG A 326 -15.85 -14.06 -9.89
CA ARG A 326 -16.93 -13.29 -9.22
C ARG A 326 -18.31 -13.98 -9.19
N GLN A 327 -18.49 -15.08 -9.90
CA GLN A 327 -19.70 -15.92 -9.83
C GLN A 327 -19.50 -17.14 -8.91
N GLY A 328 -18.35 -17.27 -8.24
CA GLY A 328 -18.00 -18.42 -7.41
C GLY A 328 -17.56 -19.66 -8.20
N LYS A 329 -17.35 -19.54 -9.52
CA LYS A 329 -16.84 -20.65 -10.33
C LYS A 329 -15.36 -20.84 -10.07
N VAL A 330 -14.95 -22.07 -9.75
CA VAL A 330 -13.54 -22.45 -9.61
C VAL A 330 -12.82 -22.32 -10.95
N ILE A 331 -11.74 -21.56 -10.96
CA ILE A 331 -10.82 -21.36 -12.09
C ILE A 331 -9.60 -22.27 -11.96
N TRP A 332 -9.11 -22.45 -10.72
CA TRP A 332 -7.99 -23.33 -10.41
C TRP A 332 -8.15 -23.88 -8.99
N ARG A 333 -7.70 -25.10 -8.73
CA ARG A 333 -7.70 -25.71 -7.39
C ARG A 333 -6.43 -26.53 -7.17
N GLU A 334 -5.87 -26.42 -5.96
CA GLU A 334 -4.75 -27.22 -5.49
C GLU A 334 -5.13 -28.71 -5.46
N HIS A 335 -4.22 -29.56 -5.93
CA HIS A 335 -4.48 -30.99 -6.12
C HIS A 335 -4.49 -31.79 -4.81
#